data_AF-A0A523GW98-F1
#
_entry.id   AF-A0A523GW98-F1
#
_cell.length_a   1.000
_cell.length_b   1.000
_cell.length_c   1.000
_cell.angle_alpha   90.00
_cell.angle_beta   90.00
_cell.angle_gamma   90.00
#
_symmetry.space_group_name_H-M   'P 1'
#
loop_
_entity.id
_entity.type
_entity.pdbx_description
1 polymer ?
#
loop_
_entity_poly.entity_id
_entity_poly.type
_entity_poly.pdbx_seq_one_letter_code
_entity_poly.pdbx_strand_id
1 'polypeptide(L)'
;MKHPTTELHTMNNFNLVEQSKLAIVVSSILWTTVIPATAQQNLASDSHDDLVEFFEAWREFRAPTSDDGAPDFSPEMIARQWAEYPAWLAKHESFSVDTWPVSQQVDWHLVRAELNGF
;
A
#
# COMPACT_ATOMS: atom_id res chain seq x y z
N MET A 1 -8.14 13.25 62.55
CA MET A 1 -7.59 14.41 61.83
C MET A 1 -7.59 14.09 60.34
N LYS A 2 -8.25 14.94 59.54
CA LYS A 2 -8.20 15.07 58.06
C LYS A 2 -8.83 13.95 57.20
N HIS A 3 -9.94 14.31 56.54
CA HIS A 3 -10.43 13.72 55.28
C HIS A 3 -9.52 14.17 54.10
N PRO A 4 -9.95 13.99 52.84
CA PRO A 4 -9.56 12.94 51.89
C PRO A 4 -8.64 13.51 50.79
N THR A 5 -7.92 12.67 50.04
CA THR A 5 -7.30 13.12 48.78
C THR A 5 -7.09 11.87 47.91
N THR A 6 -7.83 11.65 46.82
CA THR A 6 -7.85 12.44 45.57
C THR A 6 -6.62 12.08 44.74
N GLU A 7 -6.91 11.61 43.52
CA GLU A 7 -6.08 11.74 42.32
C GLU A 7 -4.83 10.86 42.19
N LEU A 8 -4.35 10.50 41.01
CA LEU A 8 -4.80 10.61 39.63
C LEU A 8 -3.92 9.61 38.85
N HIS A 9 -4.48 9.07 37.79
CA HIS A 9 -3.89 9.09 36.47
C HIS A 9 -2.37 9.39 36.41
N THR A 10 -1.58 8.36 36.11
CA THR A 10 -0.33 8.56 35.37
C THR A 10 -0.21 7.45 34.34
N MET A 11 -0.74 7.72 33.14
CA MET A 11 -0.09 7.25 31.92
C MET A 11 1.35 7.74 31.99
N ASN A 12 2.32 6.85 31.90
CA ASN A 12 3.63 7.13 31.34
C ASN A 12 4.42 5.83 31.26
N ASN A 13 4.83 5.49 30.04
CA ASN A 13 6.20 5.14 29.74
C ASN A 13 6.42 5.22 28.22
N PHE A 14 6.32 6.45 27.70
CA PHE A 14 7.11 6.84 26.54
C PHE A 14 8.47 7.30 27.08
N ASN A 15 9.47 6.40 27.02
CA ASN A 15 10.88 6.78 27.06
C ASN A 15 11.42 6.52 25.65
N LEU A 16 11.66 7.56 24.85
CA LEU A 16 12.80 8.49 24.90
C LEU A 16 14.07 7.83 24.33
N VAL A 17 14.39 8.20 23.08
CA VAL A 17 15.77 8.22 22.59
C VAL A 17 16.07 9.67 22.17
N GLU A 18 16.55 10.40 23.17
CA GLU A 18 17.65 11.37 23.18
C GLU A 18 17.85 12.34 22.00
N GLN A 19 17.62 13.62 22.33
CA GLN A 19 18.08 14.82 21.63
C GLN A 19 19.61 14.97 21.77
N SER A 20 20.31 15.18 20.67
CA SER A 20 21.64 15.80 20.69
C SER A 20 21.62 17.08 19.86
N LYS A 21 21.53 18.22 20.55
CA LYS A 21 21.83 19.56 20.00
C LYS A 21 23.34 19.78 20.14
N LEU A 22 24.05 19.86 19.02
CA LEU A 22 25.38 20.48 18.98
C LEU A 22 25.39 21.52 17.87
N ALA A 23 25.48 22.78 18.30
CA ALA A 23 25.72 23.92 17.43
C ALA A 23 27.20 23.94 17.01
N ILE A 24 27.46 23.96 15.70
CA ILE A 24 28.74 24.39 15.14
C ILE A 24 28.42 25.56 14.21
N VAL A 25 29.01 26.72 14.50
CA VAL A 25 28.98 27.91 13.64
C VAL A 25 30.39 28.13 13.10
N VAL A 26 30.51 28.25 11.77
CA VAL A 26 31.20 29.31 10.98
C VAL A 26 31.75 28.75 9.64
N SER A 27 31.03 29.13 8.58
CA SER A 27 31.47 29.56 7.22
C SER A 27 32.29 28.64 6.30
N SER A 28 31.71 28.26 5.15
CA SER A 28 32.15 28.70 3.79
C SER A 28 31.28 28.10 2.64
N ILE A 29 30.66 28.99 1.86
CA ILE A 29 30.49 28.97 0.37
C ILE A 29 29.76 27.78 -0.31
N LEU A 30 28.56 28.10 -0.86
CA LEU A 30 27.90 27.66 -2.13
C LEU A 30 27.99 26.15 -2.50
N TRP A 31 26.94 25.37 -2.73
CA TRP A 31 25.68 25.59 -3.45
C TRP A 31 24.53 24.95 -2.66
N THR A 32 23.51 25.72 -2.24
CA THR A 32 22.27 25.11 -1.79
C THR A 32 21.35 25.03 -3.01
N THR A 33 21.40 23.90 -3.72
CA THR A 33 20.26 23.51 -4.53
C THR A 33 19.08 23.41 -3.57
N VAL A 34 18.12 24.31 -3.72
CA VAL A 34 16.77 24.06 -3.21
C VAL A 34 16.35 22.77 -3.89
N ILE A 35 16.41 21.65 -3.17
CA ILE A 35 15.63 20.49 -3.54
C ILE A 35 14.20 20.97 -3.33
N PRO A 36 13.39 21.25 -4.37
CA PRO A 36 11.97 21.33 -4.11
C PRO A 36 11.62 19.99 -3.48
N ALA A 37 11.03 20.00 -2.29
CA ALA A 37 10.35 18.82 -1.81
C ALA A 37 9.31 18.50 -2.88
N THR A 38 9.67 17.62 -3.82
CA THR A 38 8.69 16.92 -4.61
C THR A 38 7.89 16.21 -3.55
N ALA A 39 6.71 16.73 -3.26
CA ALA A 39 5.66 15.91 -2.72
C ALA A 39 5.74 14.63 -3.55
N GLN A 40 6.07 13.50 -2.91
CA GLN A 40 5.80 12.21 -3.51
C GLN A 40 4.32 12.24 -3.80
N GLN A 41 4.00 12.64 -5.02
CA GLN A 41 2.66 12.48 -5.53
C GLN A 41 2.49 10.98 -5.46
N ASN A 42 1.55 10.54 -4.63
CA ASN A 42 0.87 9.29 -4.88
C ASN A 42 0.22 9.42 -6.26
N LEU A 43 1.03 9.30 -7.32
CA LEU A 43 0.56 8.89 -8.62
C LEU A 43 0.08 7.46 -8.34
N ALA A 44 -1.23 7.29 -8.30
CA ALA A 44 -1.83 5.98 -8.12
C ALA A 44 -1.15 4.99 -9.08
N SER A 45 -0.78 3.80 -8.56
CA SER A 45 -0.32 2.61 -9.31
C SER A 45 -0.22 2.78 -10.83
N ASP A 46 0.90 3.31 -11.29
CA ASP A 46 1.14 3.66 -12.71
C ASP A 46 2.43 3.03 -13.23
N SER A 47 3.13 2.23 -12.41
CA SER A 47 4.30 1.47 -12.87
C SER A 47 3.94 0.05 -13.28
N HIS A 48 4.79 -0.57 -14.10
CA HIS A 48 4.65 -1.98 -14.46
C HIS A 48 4.84 -2.90 -13.24
N ASP A 49 5.70 -2.53 -12.29
CA ASP A 49 5.88 -3.30 -11.04
C ASP A 49 4.58 -3.32 -10.21
N ASP A 50 3.83 -2.21 -10.17
CA ASP A 50 2.51 -2.15 -9.52
C ASP A 50 1.50 -3.10 -10.20
N LEU A 51 1.59 -3.29 -11.52
CA LEU A 51 0.75 -4.26 -12.25
C LEU A 51 1.14 -5.69 -11.90
N VAL A 52 2.43 -5.98 -11.73
CA VAL A 52 2.91 -7.30 -11.31
C VAL A 52 2.40 -7.62 -9.91
N GLU A 53 2.56 -6.71 -8.95
CA GLU A 53 2.04 -6.88 -7.58
C GLU A 53 0.52 -7.05 -7.58
N PHE A 54 -0.20 -6.24 -8.36
CA PHE A 54 -1.64 -6.40 -8.54
C PHE A 54 -2.01 -7.79 -9.07
N PHE A 55 -1.27 -8.32 -10.06
CA PHE A 55 -1.54 -9.63 -10.62
C PHE A 55 -1.24 -10.76 -9.62
N GLU A 56 -0.16 -10.67 -8.84
CA GLU A 56 0.13 -11.63 -7.78
C GLU A 56 -1.01 -11.67 -6.75
N ALA A 57 -1.46 -10.51 -6.28
CA ALA A 57 -2.59 -10.42 -5.36
C ALA A 57 -3.90 -10.97 -5.97
N TRP A 58 -4.15 -10.74 -7.26
CA TRP A 58 -5.28 -11.32 -7.98
C TRP A 58 -5.21 -12.86 -8.02
N ARG A 59 -4.01 -13.43 -8.20
CA ARG A 59 -3.81 -14.89 -8.22
C ARG A 59 -4.08 -15.53 -6.87
N GLU A 60 -3.68 -14.87 -5.78
CA GLU A 60 -4.00 -15.30 -4.42
C GLU A 60 -5.50 -15.23 -4.16
N PHE A 61 -6.14 -14.11 -4.53
CA PHE A 61 -7.59 -13.95 -4.43
C PHE A 61 -8.37 -15.04 -5.18
N ARG A 62 -7.89 -15.44 -6.37
CA ARG A 62 -8.49 -16.50 -7.21
C ARG A 62 -8.29 -17.92 -6.69
N ALA A 63 -7.39 -18.12 -5.74
CA ALA A 63 -7.06 -19.43 -5.19
C ALA A 63 -7.45 -19.51 -3.71
N PRO A 64 -8.76 -19.39 -3.37
CA PRO A 64 -9.19 -19.46 -1.98
C PRO A 64 -8.82 -20.85 -1.44
N THR A 65 -8.11 -20.92 -0.31
CA THR A 65 -7.73 -22.17 0.34
C THR A 65 -8.62 -22.43 1.54
N SER A 66 -9.11 -23.67 1.67
CA SER A 66 -9.72 -24.17 2.91
C SER A 66 -8.64 -24.59 3.92
N ASP A 67 -9.06 -24.84 5.16
CA ASP A 67 -8.17 -25.25 6.26
C ASP A 67 -7.38 -26.55 5.98
N ASP A 68 -7.86 -27.39 5.07
CA ASP A 68 -7.21 -28.62 4.61
C ASP A 68 -6.27 -28.41 3.42
N GLY A 69 -6.13 -27.18 2.94
CA GLY A 69 -5.27 -26.78 1.82
C GLY A 69 -5.86 -27.05 0.43
N ALA A 70 -7.09 -27.58 0.33
CA ALA A 70 -7.79 -27.67 -0.93
C ALA A 70 -8.36 -26.29 -1.35
N PRO A 71 -8.68 -26.07 -2.62
CA PRO A 71 -9.41 -24.87 -3.01
C PRO A 71 -10.84 -24.85 -2.43
N ASP A 72 -11.22 -23.76 -1.76
CA ASP A 72 -12.56 -23.55 -1.21
C ASP A 72 -13.52 -22.99 -2.27
N PHE A 73 -14.31 -23.88 -2.88
CA PHE A 73 -15.37 -23.53 -3.82
C PHE A 73 -16.77 -23.50 -3.20
N SER A 74 -16.87 -23.27 -1.88
CA SER A 74 -18.17 -23.13 -1.22
C SER A 74 -18.98 -21.97 -1.82
N PRO A 75 -20.33 -22.06 -1.84
CA PRO A 75 -21.18 -20.96 -2.28
C PRO A 75 -20.90 -19.65 -1.53
N GLU A 76 -20.57 -19.73 -0.25
CA GLU A 76 -20.23 -18.59 0.59
C GLU A 76 -18.93 -17.90 0.14
N MET A 77 -17.89 -18.68 -0.17
CA MET A 77 -16.62 -18.14 -0.69
C MET A 77 -16.82 -17.50 -2.06
N ILE A 78 -17.53 -18.20 -2.96
CA ILE A 78 -17.83 -17.70 -4.29
C ILE A 78 -18.62 -16.38 -4.21
N ALA A 79 -19.66 -16.31 -3.37
CA ALA A 79 -20.45 -15.09 -3.19
C ALA A 79 -19.60 -13.91 -2.68
N ARG A 80 -18.64 -14.16 -1.78
CA ARG A 80 -17.70 -13.15 -1.30
C ARG A 80 -16.79 -12.66 -2.43
N GLN A 81 -16.18 -13.56 -3.19
CA GLN A 81 -15.33 -13.17 -4.31
C GLN A 81 -16.10 -12.37 -5.37
N TRP A 82 -17.33 -12.77 -5.69
CA TRP A 82 -18.20 -12.00 -6.59
C TRP A 82 -18.51 -10.59 -6.09
N ALA A 83 -18.65 -10.41 -4.78
CA ALA A 83 -18.86 -9.09 -4.19
C ALA A 83 -17.60 -8.19 -4.26
N GLU A 84 -16.41 -8.79 -4.22
CA GLU A 84 -15.13 -8.07 -4.28
C GLU A 84 -14.64 -7.82 -5.71
N TYR A 85 -15.02 -8.67 -6.67
CA TYR A 85 -14.60 -8.61 -8.07
C TYR A 85 -14.72 -7.22 -8.74
N PRO A 86 -15.78 -6.42 -8.54
CA PRO A 86 -15.88 -5.09 -9.13
C PRO A 86 -14.74 -4.14 -8.70
N ALA A 87 -14.19 -4.30 -7.48
CA ALA A 87 -13.07 -3.50 -7.02
C ALA A 87 -11.76 -3.86 -7.74
N TRP A 88 -11.57 -5.14 -8.08
CA TRP A 88 -10.44 -5.61 -8.87
C TRP A 88 -10.47 -5.02 -10.29
N LEU A 89 -11.64 -5.02 -10.94
CA LEU A 89 -11.81 -4.37 -12.25
C LEU A 89 -11.49 -2.88 -12.18
N ALA A 90 -12.06 -2.16 -11.21
CA ALA A 90 -11.82 -0.73 -11.05
C ALA A 90 -10.34 -0.40 -10.82
N LYS A 91 -9.63 -1.24 -10.04
CA LYS A 91 -8.20 -1.09 -9.81
C LYS A 91 -7.39 -1.37 -11.08
N HIS A 92 -7.71 -2.42 -11.83
CA HIS A 92 -7.05 -2.73 -13.11
C HIS A 92 -7.25 -1.63 -14.18
N GLU A 93 -8.43 -1.03 -14.23
CA GLU A 93 -8.72 0.06 -15.16
C GLU A 93 -8.05 1.39 -14.78
N SER A 94 -7.51 1.52 -13.56
CA SER A 94 -6.86 2.74 -13.10
C SER A 94 -5.43 2.94 -13.60
N PHE A 95 -4.80 1.91 -14.17
CA PHE A 95 -3.43 1.98 -14.69
C PHE A 95 -3.36 2.80 -15.99
N SER A 96 -2.47 3.80 -16.04
CA SER A 96 -2.25 4.62 -17.24
C SER A 96 -1.14 4.05 -18.13
N VAL A 97 -1.47 3.06 -18.97
CA VAL A 97 -0.46 2.27 -19.71
C VAL A 97 -0.03 2.81 -21.08
N ASP A 98 -0.66 3.87 -21.59
CA ASP A 98 -0.44 4.38 -22.96
C ASP A 98 1.02 4.76 -23.26
N THR A 99 1.78 5.12 -22.21
CA THR A 99 3.18 5.54 -22.32
C THR A 99 4.18 4.42 -22.00
N TRP A 100 3.70 3.24 -21.59
CA TRP A 100 4.57 2.11 -21.27
C TRP A 100 5.20 1.51 -22.53
N PRO A 101 6.37 0.86 -22.43
CA PRO A 101 6.87 -0.04 -23.47
C PRO A 101 5.79 -1.03 -23.92
N VAL A 102 5.74 -1.33 -25.23
CA VAL A 102 4.71 -2.20 -25.82
C VAL A 102 4.60 -3.55 -25.10
N SER A 103 5.72 -4.15 -24.68
CA SER A 103 5.70 -5.42 -23.94
C SER A 103 4.92 -5.31 -22.62
N GLN A 104 5.03 -4.20 -21.91
CA GLN A 104 4.32 -3.98 -20.65
C GLN A 104 2.84 -3.68 -20.87
N GLN A 105 2.48 -3.02 -21.99
CA GLN A 105 1.07 -2.88 -22.40
C GLN A 105 0.45 -4.25 -22.72
N VAL A 106 1.20 -5.14 -23.36
CA VAL A 106 0.77 -6.53 -23.59
C VAL A 106 0.50 -7.24 -22.27
N ASP A 107 1.39 -7.12 -21.29
CA ASP A 107 1.17 -7.70 -19.96
C ASP A 107 -0.11 -7.16 -19.30
N TRP A 108 -0.37 -5.86 -19.39
CA TRP A 108 -1.62 -5.26 -18.90
C TRP A 108 -2.87 -5.88 -19.57
N HIS A 109 -2.81 -6.13 -20.88
CA HIS A 109 -3.89 -6.78 -21.61
C HIS A 109 -4.07 -8.26 -21.25
N LEU A 110 -2.98 -8.98 -20.94
CA LEU A 110 -3.06 -10.37 -20.45
C LEU A 110 -3.74 -10.42 -19.09
N VAL A 111 -3.38 -9.52 -18.17
CA VAL A 111 -4.07 -9.39 -16.88
C VAL A 111 -5.54 -9.07 -17.10
N ARG A 112 -5.87 -8.15 -18.02
CA ARG A 112 -7.28 -7.86 -18.37
C ARG A 112 -8.05 -9.10 -18.83
N ALA A 113 -7.43 -9.95 -19.63
CA ALA A 113 -8.05 -11.18 -20.11
C ALA A 113 -8.33 -12.17 -18.97
N GLU A 114 -7.40 -12.29 -18.01
CA GLU A 114 -7.58 -13.09 -16.80
C GLU A 114 -8.74 -12.57 -15.92
N LEU A 115 -8.83 -11.25 -15.71
CA LEU A 115 -9.97 -10.68 -14.96
C LEU A 115 -11.30 -10.94 -15.66
N ASN A 116 -11.37 -10.81 -17.00
CA ASN A 116 -12.59 -11.06 -17.75
C ASN A 116 -13.00 -12.55 -17.76
N GLY A 117 -12.09 -13.45 -17.39
CA GLY A 117 -12.36 -14.88 -17.20
C GLY A 117 -12.77 -15.27 -15.77
N PHE A 118 -13.06 -14.28 -14.91
CA PHE A 118 -13.60 -14.50 -13.58
C PHE A 118 -15.03 -15.05 -13.62
#